data_AF-A0A9P9K3F8-F1
#
_entry.id   AF-A0A9P9K3F8-F1
#
_cell.length_a   1.000
_cell.length_b   1.000
_cell.length_c   1.000
_cell.angle_alpha   90.00
_cell.angle_beta   90.00
_cell.angle_gamma   90.00
#
_symmetry.space_group_name_H-M   'P 1'
#
loop_
_entity.id
_entity.type
_entity.pdbx_description
1 polymer ?
#
loop_
_entity_poly.entity_id
_entity_poly.type
_entity_poly.pdbx_seq_one_letter_code
_entity_poly.pdbx_strand_id
1 'polypeptide(L)'
;MERGEYSQDLVSCLKGYFDCPTFSNVTIHSNLKDTYAHRPVLASQSRYFPKALHRLDEASSPRPGEDEELGMTDGVPVLDLVKENSLVVEGVLYFLYNADYQDGSPTKTPEIMTFNFLMLAAADKYGISAMKEFALGKLDSAARRFWDTSCFLKVIRHAYNTDNPTYNPIHAL
;
A
#
# COMPACT_ATOMS: atom_id res chain seq x y z
N MET A 1 -18.08 -17.05 -12.56
CA MET A 1 -18.26 -15.92 -13.49
C MET A 1 -17.02 -15.86 -14.35
N GLU A 2 -17.11 -16.27 -15.62
CA GLU A 2 -15.96 -16.19 -16.54
C GLU A 2 -15.58 -14.72 -16.76
N ARG A 3 -14.31 -14.37 -16.53
CA ARG A 3 -13.79 -13.04 -16.87
C ARG A 3 -13.66 -12.99 -18.38
N GLY A 4 -14.53 -12.23 -19.05
CA GLY A 4 -14.42 -11.98 -20.49
C GLY A 4 -13.11 -11.26 -20.85
N GLU A 5 -12.68 -11.40 -22.10
CA GLU A 5 -11.44 -10.84 -22.68
C GLU A 5 -11.24 -9.35 -22.32
N TYR A 6 -12.31 -8.55 -22.40
CA TYR A 6 -12.32 -7.13 -22.00
C TYR A 6 -11.85 -6.88 -20.56
N SER A 7 -12.20 -7.76 -19.62
CA SER A 7 -11.77 -7.62 -18.22
C SER A 7 -10.27 -7.88 -18.06
N GLN A 8 -9.67 -8.70 -18.91
CA GLN A 8 -8.24 -9.01 -18.86
C GLN A 8 -7.42 -7.89 -19.50
N ASP A 9 -7.91 -7.31 -20.59
CA ASP A 9 -7.30 -6.15 -21.24
C ASP A 9 -7.30 -4.95 -20.31
N LEU A 10 -8.44 -4.65 -19.66
CA LEU A 10 -8.54 -3.55 -18.70
C LEU A 10 -7.52 -3.70 -17.55
N VAL A 11 -7.41 -4.91 -16.98
CA VAL A 11 -6.44 -5.18 -15.91
C VAL A 11 -5.01 -5.03 -16.43
N SER A 12 -4.71 -5.51 -17.63
CA SER A 12 -3.37 -5.42 -18.22
C SER A 12 -2.97 -3.98 -18.52
N CYS A 13 -3.90 -3.18 -19.06
CA CYS A 13 -3.72 -1.76 -19.26
C CYS A 13 -3.48 -1.04 -17.92
N LEU A 14 -4.29 -1.32 -16.89
CA LEU A 14 -4.13 -0.69 -15.58
C LEU A 14 -2.77 -0.99 -14.98
N LYS A 15 -2.31 -2.25 -15.04
CA LYS A 15 -0.97 -2.65 -14.59
C LYS A 15 0.15 -1.84 -15.26
N GLY A 16 -0.01 -1.54 -16.56
CA GLY A 16 0.93 -0.72 -17.33
C GLY A 16 1.08 0.72 -16.84
N TYR A 17 0.13 1.23 -16.04
CA TYR A 17 0.20 2.57 -15.44
C TYR A 17 0.87 2.60 -14.06
N PHE A 18 1.31 1.47 -13.52
CA PHE A 18 2.09 1.46 -12.28
C PHE A 18 3.44 2.17 -12.48
N ASP A 19 3.72 3.18 -11.66
CA ASP A 19 4.93 4.00 -11.75
C ASP A 19 5.17 4.59 -13.16
N CYS A 20 4.08 4.88 -13.87
CA CYS A 20 4.10 5.49 -15.19
C CYS A 20 3.81 6.99 -15.07
N PRO A 21 4.65 7.88 -15.63
CA PRO A 21 4.39 9.32 -15.59
C PRO A 21 3.19 9.73 -16.47
N THR A 22 2.83 8.91 -17.46
CA THR A 22 1.75 9.20 -18.41
C THR A 22 0.40 9.30 -17.68
N PHE A 23 -0.22 10.48 -17.71
CA PHE A 23 -1.45 10.81 -16.98
C PHE A 23 -1.36 10.73 -15.45
N SER A 24 -0.15 10.59 -14.90
CA SER A 24 0.05 10.71 -13.46
C SER A 24 -0.30 12.13 -13.02
N ASN A 25 -0.91 12.23 -11.84
CA ASN A 25 -1.39 13.50 -11.28
C ASN A 25 -1.18 13.59 -9.77
N VAL A 26 -0.38 12.68 -9.23
CA VAL A 26 0.21 12.74 -7.89
C VAL A 26 1.48 11.90 -7.90
N THR A 27 2.50 12.35 -7.19
CA THR A 27 3.72 11.57 -6.92
C THR A 27 3.69 11.15 -5.45
N ILE A 28 3.97 9.87 -5.17
CA ILE A 28 4.08 9.37 -3.81
C ILE A 28 5.56 9.37 -3.42
N HIS A 29 5.92 10.19 -2.45
CA HIS A 29 7.28 10.25 -1.92
C HIS A 29 7.43 9.29 -0.74
N SER A 30 8.41 8.38 -0.83
CA SER A 30 8.77 7.45 0.24
C SER A 30 10.29 7.44 0.42
N ASN A 31 10.81 6.88 1.54
CA ASN A 31 12.27 6.82 1.71
C ASN A 31 12.98 5.90 0.69
N LEU A 32 12.24 5.10 -0.09
CA LEU A 32 12.86 4.22 -1.08
C LEU A 32 12.97 4.91 -2.44
N LYS A 33 11.85 5.47 -2.91
CA LYS A 33 11.76 6.20 -4.17
C LYS A 33 10.48 7.03 -4.23
N ASP A 34 10.47 7.92 -5.22
CA ASP A 34 9.27 8.57 -5.73
C ASP A 34 8.56 7.63 -6.69
N THR A 35 7.24 7.52 -6.56
CA THR A 35 6.42 6.68 -7.43
C THR A 35 5.32 7.51 -8.08
N TYR A 36 5.24 7.48 -9.42
CA TYR A 36 4.14 8.11 -10.15
C TYR A 36 2.83 7.37 -9.90
N ALA A 37 1.78 8.10 -9.56
CA ALA A 37 0.49 7.53 -9.26
C ALA A 37 -0.68 8.33 -9.85
N HIS A 38 -1.84 7.68 -9.84
CA HIS A 38 -3.05 8.16 -10.48
C HIS A 38 -4.15 8.24 -9.43
N ARG A 39 -4.61 9.47 -9.14
CA ARG A 39 -5.61 9.73 -8.11
C ARG A 39 -6.87 8.87 -8.22
N PRO A 40 -7.45 8.60 -9.41
CA PRO A 40 -8.59 7.69 -9.53
C PRO A 40 -8.29 6.26 -9.10
N VAL A 41 -7.08 5.75 -9.36
CA VAL A 41 -6.66 4.39 -8.95
C VAL A 41 -6.53 4.31 -7.44
N LEU A 42 -5.88 5.31 -6.83
CA LEU A 42 -5.75 5.41 -5.37
C LEU A 42 -7.12 5.55 -4.69
N ALA A 43 -7.96 6.45 -5.18
CA ALA A 43 -9.23 6.81 -4.55
C ALA A 43 -10.32 5.74 -4.67
N SER A 44 -10.32 4.96 -5.77
CA SER A 44 -11.32 3.91 -6.00
C SER A 44 -11.13 2.70 -5.08
N GLN A 45 -9.92 2.48 -4.58
CA GLN A 45 -9.55 1.26 -3.86
C GLN A 45 -9.20 1.48 -2.39
N SER A 46 -8.92 2.74 -1.99
CA SER A 46 -8.52 3.09 -0.63
C SER A 46 -9.45 4.15 -0.04
N ARG A 47 -9.80 3.97 1.24
CA ARG A 47 -10.51 4.99 2.02
C ARG A 47 -9.59 6.08 2.58
N TYR A 48 -8.28 5.85 2.58
CA TYR A 48 -7.27 6.78 3.06
C TYR A 48 -6.92 7.82 2.00
N PHE A 49 -6.57 7.38 0.79
CA PHE A 49 -6.02 8.29 -0.24
C PHE A 49 -6.92 9.46 -0.62
N PRO A 50 -8.27 9.32 -0.77
CA PRO A 50 -9.12 10.48 -1.05
C PRO A 50 -8.96 11.60 -0.03
N LYS A 51 -8.87 11.25 1.26
CA LYS A 51 -8.71 12.22 2.36
C LYS A 51 -7.32 12.83 2.36
N ALA A 52 -6.29 12.02 2.11
CA ALA A 52 -4.91 12.49 2.04
C ALA A 52 -4.70 13.46 0.86
N LEU A 53 -5.26 13.12 -0.31
CA LEU A 53 -5.20 13.93 -1.53
C LEU A 53 -5.97 15.25 -1.38
N HIS A 54 -7.13 15.25 -0.71
CA HIS A 54 -7.86 16.50 -0.43
C HIS A 54 -7.03 17.46 0.45
N ARG A 55 -6.39 16.93 1.50
CA ARG A 55 -5.50 17.73 2.36
C ARG A 55 -4.29 18.27 1.61
N LEU A 56 -3.79 17.50 0.65
CA LEU A 56 -2.71 17.95 -0.24
C LEU A 56 -3.16 19.14 -1.08
N ASP A 57 -4.35 19.08 -1.69
CA ASP A 57 -4.89 20.19 -2.47
C ASP A 57 -5.12 21.45 -1.61
N GLU A 58 -5.62 21.28 -0.38
CA GLU A 58 -5.78 22.39 0.58
C GLU A 58 -4.45 23.02 0.98
N ALA A 59 -3.40 22.20 1.13
CA ALA A 59 -2.05 22.66 1.49
C ALA A 59 -1.33 23.32 0.32
N SER A 60 -1.61 22.92 -0.92
CA SER A 60 -1.06 23.48 -2.15
C SER A 60 -1.86 24.68 -2.70
N SER A 61 -2.85 25.18 -1.95
CA SER A 61 -3.64 26.34 -2.36
C SER A 61 -2.95 27.64 -1.95
N PRO A 62 -2.62 28.54 -2.91
CA PRO A 62 -1.84 29.75 -2.66
C PRO A 62 -2.43 30.61 -1.55
N ARG A 63 -1.68 30.76 -0.45
CA ARG A 63 -1.98 31.81 0.53
C ARG A 63 -1.51 33.15 -0.04
N PRO A 64 -2.31 34.24 0.08
CA PRO A 64 -1.92 35.53 -0.45
C PRO A 64 -0.59 36.00 0.16
N GLY A 65 0.48 36.06 -0.65
CA GLY A 65 1.77 36.64 -0.28
C GLY A 65 2.91 35.66 0.03
N GLU A 66 2.76 34.36 -0.21
CA GLU A 66 3.85 33.37 -0.08
C GLU A 66 4.33 32.91 -1.48
N ASP A 67 5.64 32.98 -1.72
CA ASP A 67 6.27 32.42 -2.93
C ASP A 67 6.32 30.88 -2.78
N GLU A 68 5.34 30.19 -3.36
CA GLU A 68 5.17 28.74 -3.20
C GLU A 68 6.08 27.94 -4.14
N GLU A 69 7.25 27.54 -3.64
CA GLU A 69 8.00 26.39 -4.13
C GLU A 69 7.53 25.13 -3.39
N LEU A 70 6.21 24.85 -3.41
CA LEU A 70 5.62 23.76 -2.63
C LEU A 70 5.77 22.42 -3.35
N GLY A 71 6.68 21.56 -2.87
CA GLY A 71 6.58 20.08 -2.94
C GLY A 71 5.98 19.49 -4.22
N MET A 72 6.45 19.94 -5.40
CA MET A 72 6.06 19.39 -6.70
C MET A 72 7.23 18.56 -7.24
N THR A 73 6.92 17.42 -7.87
CA THR A 73 7.85 16.67 -8.71
C THR A 73 7.32 16.75 -10.14
N ASP A 74 8.09 17.29 -11.09
CA ASP A 74 7.68 17.49 -12.49
C ASP A 74 6.35 18.25 -12.66
N GLY A 75 6.07 19.20 -11.76
CA GLY A 75 4.83 19.99 -11.77
C GLY A 75 3.60 19.24 -11.24
N VAL A 76 3.80 18.07 -10.62
CA VAL A 76 2.76 17.23 -10.03
C VAL A 76 2.88 17.25 -8.50
N PRO A 77 1.77 17.35 -7.75
CA PRO A 77 1.80 17.42 -6.29
C PRO A 77 2.33 16.13 -5.66
N VAL A 78 3.14 16.29 -4.61
CA VAL A 78 3.78 15.18 -3.90
C VAL A 78 3.02 14.85 -2.60
N LEU A 79 2.57 13.60 -2.47
CA LEU A 79 2.08 13.06 -1.21
C LEU A 79 3.21 12.37 -0.45
N ASP A 80 3.62 12.98 0.65
CA ASP A 80 4.74 12.51 1.47
C ASP A 80 4.33 11.37 2.43
N LEU A 81 4.99 10.22 2.29
CA LEU A 81 4.87 9.02 3.13
C LEU A 81 6.23 8.58 3.71
N VAL A 82 7.23 9.47 3.85
CA VAL A 82 8.57 9.14 4.41
C VAL A 82 8.55 8.61 5.84
N LYS A 83 7.49 8.88 6.62
CA LYS A 83 7.34 8.33 7.98
C LYS A 83 6.87 6.88 7.99
N GLU A 84 6.42 6.38 6.84
CA GLU A 84 5.92 5.02 6.67
C GLU A 84 7.06 4.05 6.36
N ASN A 85 6.80 2.76 6.52
CA ASN A 85 7.71 1.73 6.05
C ASN A 85 7.69 1.69 4.50
N SER A 86 8.77 2.10 3.85
CA SER A 86 8.81 2.23 2.38
C SER A 86 8.54 0.92 1.64
N LEU A 87 8.97 -0.23 2.17
CA LEU A 87 8.67 -1.53 1.54
C LEU A 87 7.16 -1.83 1.56
N VAL A 88 6.49 -1.43 2.63
CA VAL A 88 5.03 -1.58 2.77
C VAL A 88 4.31 -0.59 1.85
N VAL A 89 4.77 0.66 1.75
CA VAL A 89 4.22 1.66 0.82
C VAL A 89 4.31 1.16 -0.62
N GLU A 90 5.47 0.67 -1.04
CA GLU A 90 5.65 0.09 -2.38
C GLU A 90 4.73 -1.11 -2.61
N GLY A 91 4.60 -2.00 -1.62
CA GLY A 91 3.67 -3.13 -1.69
C GLY A 91 2.22 -2.69 -1.84
N VAL A 92 1.80 -1.64 -1.10
CA VAL A 92 0.45 -1.06 -1.19
C VAL A 92 0.23 -0.48 -2.59
N LEU A 93 1.14 0.38 -3.06
CA LEU A 93 1.02 1.00 -4.38
C LEU A 93 1.00 -0.06 -5.47
N TYR A 94 1.89 -1.05 -5.42
CA TYR A 94 1.93 -2.13 -6.38
C TYR A 94 0.61 -2.92 -6.39
N PHE A 95 0.03 -3.21 -5.22
CA PHE A 95 -1.26 -3.87 -5.10
C PHE A 95 -2.40 -3.11 -5.76
N LEU A 96 -2.44 -1.78 -5.63
CA LEU A 96 -3.49 -0.96 -6.25
C LEU A 96 -3.51 -1.05 -7.77
N TYR A 97 -2.39 -1.38 -8.41
CA TYR A 97 -2.32 -1.55 -9.87
C TYR A 97 -2.38 -3.03 -10.29
N ASN A 98 -1.88 -3.94 -9.46
CA ASN A 98 -1.66 -5.34 -9.84
C ASN A 98 -2.62 -6.35 -9.20
N ALA A 99 -3.36 -5.93 -8.17
CA ALA A 99 -4.14 -6.81 -7.29
C ALA A 99 -3.32 -7.96 -6.68
N ASP A 100 -2.02 -7.74 -6.53
CA ASP A 100 -1.02 -8.61 -5.91
C ASP A 100 0.10 -7.73 -5.37
N TYR A 101 0.92 -8.25 -4.46
CA TYR A 101 2.16 -7.63 -4.05
C TYR A 101 3.24 -8.70 -3.94
N GLN A 102 4.47 -8.36 -4.31
CA GLN A 102 5.58 -9.31 -4.30
C GLN A 102 6.11 -9.44 -2.88
N ASP A 103 5.82 -10.57 -2.22
CA ASP A 103 6.34 -10.92 -0.90
C ASP A 103 7.69 -11.65 -0.94
N GLY A 104 8.30 -11.75 -2.12
CA GLY A 104 9.64 -12.31 -2.35
C GLY A 104 9.64 -13.78 -2.75
N SER A 105 10.85 -14.35 -2.91
CA SER A 105 11.05 -15.77 -3.24
C SER A 105 10.91 -16.64 -1.98
N PRO A 106 10.29 -17.84 -2.06
CA PRO A 106 10.15 -18.79 -0.94
C PRO A 106 11.46 -19.23 -0.26
N THR A 107 12.62 -18.82 -0.78
CA THR A 107 13.94 -19.04 -0.16
C THR A 107 14.32 -18.00 0.90
N LYS A 108 13.60 -16.87 1.03
CA LYS A 108 13.81 -15.85 2.07
C LYS A 108 12.73 -15.92 3.17
N THR A 109 12.75 -17.00 3.94
CA THR A 109 11.67 -17.42 4.85
C THR A 109 11.34 -16.51 6.04
N PRO A 110 12.28 -15.81 6.73
CA PRO A 110 11.91 -15.00 7.89
C PRO A 110 11.18 -13.69 7.54
N GLU A 111 11.37 -13.20 6.31
CA GLU A 111 10.87 -11.91 5.85
C GLU A 111 9.44 -12.00 5.31
N ILE A 112 9.06 -13.11 4.67
CA ILE A 112 7.75 -13.29 4.02
C ILE A 112 6.59 -13.16 5.02
N MET A 113 6.66 -13.83 6.18
CA MET A 113 5.56 -13.80 7.15
C MET A 113 5.43 -12.42 7.80
N THR A 114 6.56 -11.82 8.16
CA THR A 114 6.60 -10.46 8.73
C THR A 114 6.06 -9.45 7.73
N PHE A 115 6.47 -9.54 6.47
CA PHE A 115 6.00 -8.65 5.40
C PHE A 115 4.49 -8.81 5.15
N ASN A 116 3.98 -10.04 5.05
CA ASN A 116 2.55 -10.28 4.88
C ASN A 116 1.72 -9.76 6.06
N PHE A 117 2.24 -9.86 7.29
CA PHE A 117 1.61 -9.25 8.46
C PHE A 117 1.61 -7.71 8.39
N LEU A 118 2.71 -7.10 7.97
CA LEU A 118 2.77 -5.64 7.77
C LEU A 118 1.83 -5.17 6.66
N MET A 119 1.71 -5.94 5.57
CA MET A 119 0.73 -5.67 4.50
C MET A 119 -0.71 -5.78 4.99
N LEU A 120 -1.00 -6.72 5.90
CA LEU A 120 -2.31 -6.82 6.55
C LEU A 120 -2.62 -5.58 7.39
N ALA A 121 -1.67 -5.13 8.22
CA ALA A 121 -1.81 -3.90 9.01
C ALA A 121 -1.96 -2.66 8.12
N ALA A 122 -1.23 -2.60 7.01
CA ALA A 122 -1.35 -1.54 6.02
C ALA A 122 -2.72 -1.56 5.33
N ALA A 123 -3.26 -2.72 5.00
CA ALA A 123 -4.58 -2.83 4.39
C ALA A 123 -5.67 -2.25 5.28
N ASP A 124 -5.55 -2.43 6.60
CA ASP A 124 -6.44 -1.81 7.56
C ASP A 124 -6.25 -0.28 7.61
N LYS A 125 -5.00 0.18 7.76
CA LYS A 125 -4.64 1.61 7.80
C LYS A 125 -5.10 2.38 6.55
N TYR A 126 -4.86 1.83 5.36
CA TYR A 126 -5.24 2.43 4.08
C TYR A 126 -6.71 2.14 3.71
N GLY A 127 -7.41 1.28 4.46
CA GLY A 127 -8.79 0.91 4.21
C GLY A 127 -9.00 0.23 2.86
N ILE A 128 -8.15 -0.74 2.52
CA ILE A 128 -8.14 -1.49 1.25
C ILE A 128 -8.61 -2.93 1.52
N SER A 129 -9.93 -3.18 1.43
CA SER A 129 -10.52 -4.47 1.81
C SER A 129 -9.98 -5.66 1.02
N ALA A 130 -9.82 -5.52 -0.30
CA ALA A 130 -9.30 -6.61 -1.14
C ALA A 130 -7.86 -7.00 -0.75
N MET A 131 -7.03 -6.03 -0.39
CA MET A 131 -5.67 -6.30 0.09
C MET A 131 -5.68 -6.95 1.47
N LYS A 132 -6.63 -6.60 2.33
CA LYS A 132 -6.79 -7.21 3.66
C LYS A 132 -7.05 -8.70 3.54
N GLU A 133 -8.02 -9.08 2.70
CA GLU A 133 -8.34 -10.49 2.41
C GLU A 133 -7.16 -11.22 1.77
N PHE A 134 -6.51 -10.59 0.80
CA PHE A 134 -5.35 -11.17 0.12
C PHE A 134 -4.15 -11.40 1.06
N ALA A 135 -3.85 -10.41 1.91
CA ALA A 135 -2.77 -10.50 2.89
C ALA A 135 -3.05 -11.53 3.99
N LEU A 136 -4.32 -11.66 4.43
CA LEU A 136 -4.73 -12.74 5.32
C LEU A 136 -4.46 -14.11 4.70
N GLY A 137 -4.81 -14.31 3.43
CA GLY A 137 -4.57 -15.58 2.73
C GLY A 137 -3.08 -15.92 2.61
N LYS A 138 -2.23 -14.95 2.26
CA LYS A 138 -0.78 -15.13 2.21
C LYS A 138 -0.19 -15.39 3.60
N LEU A 139 -0.68 -14.68 4.63
CA LEU A 139 -0.23 -14.87 6.00
C LEU A 139 -0.63 -16.25 6.56
N ASP A 140 -1.85 -16.72 6.35
CA ASP A 140 -2.30 -18.07 6.75
C ASP A 140 -1.44 -19.14 6.07
N SER A 141 -1.18 -19.00 4.76
CA SER A 141 -0.31 -19.90 4.01
C SER A 141 1.12 -19.94 4.56
N ALA A 142 1.69 -18.77 4.89
CA ALA A 142 3.01 -18.68 5.51
C ALA A 142 3.02 -19.26 6.93
N ALA A 143 1.99 -18.98 7.73
CA ALA A 143 1.84 -19.49 9.10
C ALA A 143 1.81 -21.02 9.13
N ARG A 144 1.01 -21.66 8.28
CA ARG A 144 0.96 -23.13 8.18
C ARG A 144 2.31 -23.74 7.83
N ARG A 145 3.12 -23.04 7.03
CA ARG A 145 4.42 -23.53 6.56
C ARG A 145 5.57 -23.29 7.53
N PHE A 146 5.52 -22.21 8.32
CA PHE A 146 6.67 -21.72 9.11
C PHE A 146 6.34 -21.48 10.59
N TRP A 147 5.29 -22.11 11.11
CA TRP A 147 4.82 -21.96 12.50
C TRP A 147 5.91 -22.27 13.54
N ASP A 148 6.85 -23.16 13.21
CA ASP A 148 7.92 -23.64 14.07
C ASP A 148 9.20 -22.78 14.03
N THR A 149 9.14 -21.65 13.31
CA THR A 149 10.29 -20.75 13.14
C THR A 149 10.19 -19.50 14.02
N SER A 150 11.32 -18.83 14.23
CA SER A 150 11.35 -17.59 15.02
C SER A 150 10.55 -16.44 14.39
N CYS A 151 10.25 -16.47 13.08
CA CYS A 151 9.46 -15.41 12.45
C CYS A 151 7.98 -15.47 12.87
N PHE A 152 7.43 -16.66 13.09
CA PHE A 152 6.08 -16.83 13.63
C PHE A 152 5.95 -16.19 15.01
N LEU A 153 6.90 -16.44 15.91
CA LEU A 153 6.93 -15.81 17.23
C LEU A 153 7.04 -14.28 17.15
N LYS A 154 7.82 -13.73 16.21
CA LYS A 154 7.91 -12.27 16.01
C LYS A 154 6.59 -11.68 15.56
N VAL A 155 5.89 -12.33 14.63
CA VAL A 155 4.58 -11.87 14.13
C VAL A 155 3.53 -11.94 15.24
N ILE A 156 3.47 -13.03 16.02
CA ILE A 156 2.58 -13.12 17.18
C ILE A 156 2.88 -12.01 18.19
N ARG A 157 4.16 -11.76 18.50
CA ARG A 157 4.53 -10.63 19.36
C ARG A 157 4.02 -9.31 18.80
N HIS A 158 4.20 -9.03 17.51
CA HIS A 158 3.68 -7.81 16.90
C HIS A 158 2.15 -7.73 16.90
N ALA A 159 1.45 -8.85 16.70
CA ALA A 159 0.00 -8.91 16.68
C ALA A 159 -0.63 -8.65 18.07
N TYR A 160 0.04 -9.12 19.14
CA TYR A 160 -0.46 -9.01 20.51
C TYR A 160 0.22 -7.91 21.34
N ASN A 161 1.20 -7.20 20.79
CA ASN A 161 1.78 -6.05 21.50
C ASN A 161 0.77 -4.89 21.48
N THR A 162 0.23 -4.55 22.65
CA THR A 162 -0.87 -3.60 22.84
C THR A 162 -0.52 -2.14 22.56
N ASP A 163 0.74 -1.85 22.20
CA ASP A 163 1.21 -0.50 21.84
C ASP A 163 0.86 -0.09 20.40
N ASN A 164 0.18 -0.94 19.62
CA ASN A 164 -0.26 -0.63 18.26
C ASN A 164 -1.80 -0.42 18.21
N PRO A 165 -2.31 0.83 18.28
CA PRO A 165 -3.73 1.13 18.46
C PRO A 165 -4.62 0.79 17.26
N THR A 166 -4.07 0.26 16.16
CA THR A 166 -4.81 -0.05 14.92
C THR A 166 -5.05 -1.55 14.69
N TYR A 167 -4.47 -2.45 15.49
CA TYR A 167 -4.65 -3.89 15.30
C TYR A 167 -5.02 -4.56 16.63
N ASN A 168 -6.33 -4.79 16.84
CA ASN A 168 -6.81 -5.63 17.92
C ASN A 168 -7.18 -7.03 17.34
N PRO A 169 -6.36 -8.07 17.56
CA PRO A 169 -6.60 -9.40 16.99
C PRO A 169 -7.86 -10.09 17.54
N ILE A 170 -8.48 -9.57 18.60
CA ILE A 170 -9.68 -10.17 19.24
C ILE A 170 -10.92 -10.15 18.32
N HIS A 171 -10.94 -9.32 17.27
CA HIS A 171 -12.05 -9.29 16.32
C HIS A 171 -11.88 -10.19 15.09
N ALA A 172 -10.79 -10.96 15.00
CA ALA A 172 -10.45 -11.79 13.84
C ALA A 172 -10.43 -13.31 14.11
N LEU A 173 -10.88 -13.74 15.30
CA LEU A 173 -11.12 -15.14 15.67
C LEU A 173 -12.58 -15.31 16.10
#